data_AF-A0A535TGR2-F1
#
_entry.id   AF-A0A535TGR2-F1
#
_cell.length_a   1.000
_cell.length_b   1.000
_cell.length_c   1.000
_cell.angle_alpha   90.00
_cell.angle_beta   90.00
_cell.angle_gamma   90.00
#
_symmetry.space_group_name_H-M   'P 1'
#
loop_
_entity.id
_entity.type
_entity.pdbx_description
1 polymer ?
#
loop_
_entity_poly.entity_id
_entity_poly.type
_entity_poly.pdbx_seq_one_letter_code
_entity_poly.pdbx_strand_id
1 'polypeptide(L)'
;MGRVAEKYDHALAEELGRVLQEIRIGRPRLEALNDMAQRSGVDELNNFVQAVIQSEQLGSGVVKVLRIQSDEIRDKRLLQAQEQGARASLKMLIPMVGCIFPTLWVILLGPALILIMHSGVIP
;
A
#
# COMPACT_ATOMS: atom_id res chain seq x y z
N MET A 1 25.01 -21.45 42.61
CA MET A 1 24.01 -20.47 42.10
C MET A 1 22.74 -20.58 42.96
N GLY A 2 22.80 -20.13 44.21
CA GLY A 2 21.78 -20.45 45.22
C GLY A 2 21.49 -19.31 46.19
N ARG A 3 21.38 -18.07 45.69
CA ARG A 3 21.14 -16.89 46.57
C ARG A 3 20.15 -15.85 46.03
N VAL A 4 19.38 -16.16 44.99
CA VAL A 4 18.30 -15.26 44.51
C VAL A 4 16.95 -15.98 44.35
N ALA A 5 16.91 -17.29 44.58
CA ALA A 5 15.69 -18.11 44.49
C ALA A 5 14.81 -18.05 45.76
N GLU A 6 15.19 -17.29 46.78
CA GLU A 6 14.57 -17.34 48.12
C GLU A 6 13.74 -16.08 48.46
N LYS A 7 13.45 -15.20 47.49
CA LYS A 7 12.76 -13.93 47.79
C LYS A 7 11.33 -13.77 47.25
N TYR A 8 10.85 -14.58 46.30
CA TYR A 8 9.47 -14.44 45.81
C TYR A 8 8.84 -15.78 45.43
N ASP A 9 7.63 -15.99 45.96
CA ASP A 9 6.81 -17.18 45.88
C ASP A 9 6.33 -17.48 44.45
N HIS A 10 6.10 -18.76 44.14
CA HIS A 10 5.94 -19.37 42.81
C HIS A 10 4.71 -18.95 41.96
N ALA A 11 4.07 -17.82 42.23
CA ALA A 11 2.84 -17.39 41.53
C ALA A 11 3.08 -16.85 40.11
N LEU A 12 4.18 -16.10 39.90
CA LEU A 12 4.51 -15.51 38.60
C LEU A 12 4.88 -16.55 37.54
N ALA A 13 5.59 -17.60 37.94
CA ALA A 13 5.97 -18.69 37.06
C ALA A 13 4.75 -19.52 36.62
N GLU A 14 3.79 -19.73 37.53
CA GLU A 14 2.52 -20.40 37.23
C GLU A 14 1.65 -19.58 36.28
N GLU A 15 1.54 -18.27 36.51
CA GLU A 15 0.82 -17.35 35.60
C GLU A 15 1.48 -17.25 34.22
N LEU A 16 2.81 -17.21 34.14
CA LEU A 16 3.55 -17.31 32.86
C LEU A 16 3.33 -18.66 32.17
N GLY A 17 3.28 -19.75 32.92
CA GLY A 17 2.92 -21.07 32.41
C GLY A 17 1.51 -21.10 31.80
N ARG A 18 0.54 -20.46 32.47
CA ARG A 18 -0.83 -20.28 31.97
C ARG A 18 -0.86 -19.47 30.69
N VAL A 19 -0.12 -18.37 30.61
CA VAL A 19 0.02 -17.57 29.36
C VAL A 19 0.56 -18.40 28.21
N LEU A 20 1.61 -19.19 28.44
CA LEU A 20 2.17 -20.06 27.41
C LEU A 20 1.17 -21.11 26.93
N GLN A 21 0.33 -21.63 27.83
CA GLN A 21 -0.73 -22.57 27.48
C GLN A 21 -1.85 -21.90 26.68
N GLU A 22 -2.29 -20.70 27.07
CA GLU A 22 -3.25 -19.88 26.33
C GLU A 22 -2.76 -19.58 24.90
N ILE A 23 -1.48 -19.22 24.74
CA ILE A 23 -0.87 -18.98 23.43
C ILE A 23 -0.84 -20.26 22.60
N ARG A 24 -0.53 -21.41 23.20
CA ARG A 24 -0.50 -22.70 22.49
C ARG A 24 -1.86 -23.13 21.94
N ILE A 25 -2.95 -22.76 22.60
CA ILE A 25 -4.32 -23.04 22.12
C ILE A 25 -4.86 -21.96 21.18
N GLY A 26 -4.02 -20.99 20.78
CA GLY A 26 -4.33 -20.03 19.71
C GLY A 26 -4.72 -18.63 20.18
N ARG A 27 -4.65 -18.31 21.48
CA ARG A 27 -4.86 -16.92 21.92
C ARG A 27 -3.72 -16.01 21.43
N PRO A 28 -4.03 -14.77 21.05
CA PRO A 28 -3.01 -13.77 20.75
C PRO A 28 -2.09 -13.53 21.95
N ARG A 29 -0.76 -13.58 21.71
CA ARG A 29 0.28 -13.37 22.74
C ARG A 29 0.06 -12.11 23.57
N LEU A 30 -0.24 -10.99 22.91
CA LEU A 30 -0.39 -9.69 23.56
C LEU A 30 -1.60 -9.68 24.51
N GLU A 31 -2.67 -10.37 24.12
CA GLU A 31 -3.91 -10.45 24.88
C GLU A 31 -3.73 -11.36 26.11
N ALA A 32 -3.07 -12.52 25.94
CA ALA A 32 -2.74 -13.42 27.04
C ALA A 32 -1.80 -12.78 28.09
N LEU A 33 -0.81 -12.00 27.64
CA LEU A 33 0.07 -11.24 28.54
C LEU A 33 -0.68 -10.13 29.30
N ASN A 34 -1.61 -9.44 28.64
CA ASN A 34 -2.42 -8.40 29.27
C ASN A 34 -3.37 -8.98 30.34
N ASP A 35 -4.03 -10.10 30.03
CA ASP A 35 -4.88 -10.82 30.98
C ASP A 35 -4.08 -11.29 32.21
N MET A 36 -2.87 -11.82 32.00
CA MET A 36 -1.97 -12.20 33.10
C MET A 36 -1.63 -11.01 34.01
N ALA A 37 -1.32 -9.85 33.42
CA ALA A 37 -0.98 -8.66 34.18
C ALA A 37 -2.16 -8.12 34.99
N GLN A 38 -3.37 -8.15 34.41
CA GLN A 38 -4.60 -7.78 35.13
C GLN A 38 -4.91 -8.75 36.27
N ARG A 39 -4.77 -10.07 36.05
CA ARG A 39 -5.01 -11.10 37.08
C ARG A 39 -3.99 -11.04 38.22
N SER A 40 -2.74 -10.69 37.91
CA SER A 40 -1.68 -10.61 38.92
C SER A 40 -1.89 -9.44 39.90
N GLY A 41 -2.64 -8.39 39.52
CA GLY A 41 -2.92 -7.24 40.39
C GLY A 41 -1.69 -6.42 40.80
N VAL A 42 -0.54 -6.60 40.14
CA VAL A 42 0.71 -5.89 40.42
C VAL A 42 0.89 -4.78 39.39
N ASP A 43 0.90 -3.53 39.86
CA ASP A 43 0.99 -2.34 39.00
C ASP A 43 2.31 -2.30 38.20
N GLU A 44 3.45 -2.68 38.78
CA GLU A 44 4.72 -2.76 38.03
C GLU A 44 4.66 -3.77 36.88
N LEU A 45 4.01 -4.92 37.08
CA LEU A 45 3.88 -5.95 36.04
C LEU A 45 2.96 -5.46 34.92
N ASN A 46 1.88 -4.77 35.26
CA ASN A 46 0.98 -4.17 34.27
C ASN A 46 1.72 -3.12 33.44
N ASN A 47 2.43 -2.20 34.07
CA ASN A 47 3.23 -1.20 33.36
C ASN A 47 4.28 -1.82 32.44
N PHE A 48 4.94 -2.90 32.88
CA PHE A 48 5.89 -3.65 32.07
C PHE A 48 5.23 -4.29 30.85
N VAL A 49 4.11 -5.01 31.04
CA VAL A 49 3.39 -5.66 29.94
C VAL A 49 2.85 -4.64 28.94
N GLN A 50 2.32 -3.51 29.41
CA GLN A 50 1.87 -2.42 28.52
C GLN A 50 3.01 -1.84 27.68
N ALA A 51 4.22 -1.70 28.25
CA ALA A 51 5.40 -1.28 27.50
C ALA A 51 5.80 -2.31 26.43
N VAL A 52 5.74 -3.61 26.75
CA VAL A 52 5.99 -4.69 25.78
C VAL A 52 4.96 -4.66 24.64
N ILE A 53 3.67 -4.50 24.95
CA ILE A 53 2.60 -4.42 23.95
C ILE A 53 2.82 -3.24 23.00
N GLN A 54 3.15 -2.06 23.54
CA GLN A 54 3.47 -0.89 22.72
C GLN A 54 4.68 -1.14 21.80
N SER A 55 5.75 -1.76 22.31
CA SER A 55 6.95 -2.05 21.49
C SER A 55 6.66 -3.02 20.34
N GLU A 56 5.82 -4.02 20.56
CA GLU A 56 5.40 -5.01 19.57
C GLU A 56 4.49 -4.41 18.49
N GLN A 57 3.55 -3.56 18.89
CA GLN A 57 2.67 -2.85 17.97
C GLN A 57 3.46 -1.86 17.11
N LEU A 58 4.40 -1.13 17.70
CA LEU A 58 5.29 -0.23 16.96
C LEU A 58 6.21 -1.01 16.01
N GLY A 59 6.80 -2.13 16.46
CA GLY A 59 7.66 -2.98 15.64
C GLY A 59 6.93 -3.62 14.45
N SER A 60 5.77 -4.22 14.69
CA SER A 60 4.94 -4.81 13.63
C SER A 60 4.32 -3.74 12.72
N GLY A 61 3.95 -2.59 13.27
CA GLY A 61 3.42 -1.44 12.54
C GLY A 61 4.42 -0.91 11.52
N VAL A 62 5.68 -0.72 11.91
CA VAL A 62 6.74 -0.25 11.01
C VAL A 62 6.98 -1.22 9.85
N VAL A 63 7.01 -2.54 10.11
CA VAL A 63 7.16 -3.56 9.06
C VAL A 63 5.97 -3.54 8.10
N LYS A 64 4.74 -3.43 8.61
CA LYS A 64 3.53 -3.36 7.78
C LYS A 64 3.51 -2.11 6.89
N VAL A 65 3.88 -0.96 7.44
CA VAL A 65 3.96 0.31 6.70
C VAL A 65 5.02 0.24 5.60
N LEU A 66 6.23 -0.26 5.91
CA LEU A 66 7.29 -0.47 4.92
C LEU A 66 6.86 -1.41 3.80
N ARG A 67 6.08 -2.46 4.11
CA ARG A 67 5.56 -3.39 3.12
C ARG A 67 4.57 -2.72 2.16
N ILE A 68 3.58 -2.00 2.70
CA ILE A 68 2.61 -1.25 1.90
C ILE A 68 3.32 -0.26 0.99
N GLN A 69 4.25 0.51 1.53
CA GLN A 69 5.01 1.50 0.77
C GLN A 69 5.90 0.86 -0.31
N SER A 70 6.48 -0.32 -0.03
CA SER A 70 7.28 -1.06 -1.01
C SER A 70 6.44 -1.55 -2.18
N ASP A 71 5.21 -2.02 -1.93
CA ASP A 71 4.30 -2.45 -2.99
C ASP A 71 3.80 -1.26 -3.82
N GLU A 72 3.47 -0.13 -3.19
CA GLU A 72 3.14 1.11 -3.91
C GLU A 72 4.28 1.61 -4.82
N ILE A 73 5.54 1.51 -4.37
CA ILE A 73 6.70 1.89 -5.19
C ILE A 73 6.81 0.98 -6.43
N ARG A 74 6.49 -0.31 -6.30
CA ARG A 74 6.50 -1.25 -7.43
C ARG A 74 5.43 -0.89 -8.46
N ASP A 75 4.22 -0.60 -8.00
CA ASP A 75 3.11 -0.23 -8.87
C ASP A 75 3.38 1.10 -9.59
N LYS A 76 3.95 2.08 -8.88
CA LYS A 76 4.31 3.38 -9.45
C LYS A 76 5.32 3.26 -10.60
N ARG A 77 6.27 2.32 -10.53
CA ARG A 77 7.22 2.07 -11.63
C ARG A 77 6.53 1.57 -12.90
N LEU A 78 5.53 0.70 -12.74
CA LEU A 78 4.73 0.20 -13.85
C LEU A 78 3.90 1.31 -14.49
N LEU A 79 3.24 2.13 -13.67
CA LEU A 79 2.47 3.28 -14.16
C LEU A 79 3.35 4.28 -14.92
N GLN A 80 4.54 4.59 -14.43
CA GLN A 80 5.48 5.49 -15.12
C GLN A 80 5.92 4.94 -16.49
N ALA A 81 6.09 3.62 -16.61
CA ALA A 81 6.40 2.99 -17.89
C ALA A 81 5.21 3.07 -18.85
N GLN A 82 3.99 2.84 -18.35
CA GLN A 82 2.75 2.97 -19.13
C GLN A 82 2.51 4.41 -19.60
N GLU A 83 2.73 5.40 -18.72
CA GLU A 83 2.63 6.82 -19.07
C GLU A 83 3.61 7.20 -20.20
N GLN A 84 4.84 6.70 -20.15
CA GLN A 84 5.83 6.93 -21.21
C GLN A 84 5.38 6.31 -22.53
N GLY A 85 4.83 5.09 -22.51
CA GLY A 85 4.27 4.44 -23.69
C GLY A 85 3.05 5.17 -24.28
N ALA A 86 2.11 5.58 -23.43
CA ALA A 86 0.93 6.33 -23.84
C ALA A 86 1.30 7.69 -24.44
N ARG A 87 2.29 8.38 -23.87
CA ARG A 87 2.80 9.66 -24.39
C ARG A 87 3.47 9.51 -25.75
N ALA A 88 4.12 8.38 -26.02
CA ALA A 88 4.67 8.08 -27.34
C ALA A 88 3.56 7.92 -28.39
N SER A 89 2.48 7.20 -28.04
CA SER A 89 1.32 7.02 -28.93
C SER A 89 0.65 8.36 -29.29
N LEU A 90 0.49 9.27 -28.31
CA LEU A 90 -0.07 10.59 -28.56
C LEU A 90 0.81 11.44 -29.51
N LYS A 91 2.14 11.33 -29.41
CA LYS A 91 3.06 12.01 -30.34
C LYS A 91 2.97 11.49 -31.77
N MET A 92 2.61 10.22 -31.96
CA MET A 92 2.41 9.62 -33.29
C MET A 92 1.11 10.09 -33.96
N LEU A 93 0.12 10.57 -33.21
CA LEU A 93 -1.12 11.12 -33.77
C LEU A 93 -0.92 12.46 -34.48
N ILE A 94 0.02 13.29 -34.01
CA ILE A 94 0.31 14.61 -34.59
C ILE A 94 0.63 14.53 -36.11
N PRO A 95 1.62 13.73 -36.56
CA PRO A 95 1.91 13.59 -37.99
C PRO A 95 0.79 12.88 -38.76
N MET A 96 0.05 11.94 -38.13
CA MET A 96 -1.10 11.30 -38.76
C MET A 96 -2.19 12.31 -39.13
N VAL A 97 -2.60 13.15 -38.18
CA VAL A 97 -3.58 14.21 -38.44
C VAL A 97 -3.02 15.20 -39.45
N GLY A 98 -1.74 15.56 -39.34
CA GLY A 98 -1.06 16.45 -40.28
C GLY A 98 -1.03 15.95 -41.73
N CYS A 99 -1.02 14.65 -41.98
CA CYS A 99 -1.06 14.09 -43.35
C CYS A 99 -2.48 13.74 -43.83
N ILE A 100 -3.32 13.18 -42.95
CA ILE A 100 -4.66 12.72 -43.32
C ILE A 100 -5.62 13.91 -43.49
N PHE A 101 -5.56 14.88 -42.58
CA PHE A 101 -6.44 16.05 -42.62
C PHE A 101 -6.34 16.87 -43.92
N PRO A 102 -5.15 17.25 -44.42
CA PRO A 102 -5.06 17.96 -45.70
C PRO A 102 -5.46 17.07 -46.88
N THR A 103 -5.19 15.77 -46.82
CA THR A 103 -5.62 14.82 -47.87
C THR A 103 -7.15 14.77 -47.97
N LEU A 104 -7.84 14.70 -46.83
CA LEU A 104 -9.31 14.73 -46.79
C LEU A 104 -9.87 16.06 -47.29
N TRP A 105 -9.25 17.19 -46.93
CA TRP A 105 -9.63 18.51 -47.44
C TRP A 105 -9.52 18.60 -48.96
N VAL A 106 -8.40 18.12 -49.53
CA VAL A 106 -8.19 18.13 -50.98
C VAL A 106 -9.22 17.26 -51.71
N ILE A 107 -9.53 16.07 -51.17
CA ILE A 107 -10.51 15.16 -51.79
C ILE A 107 -11.95 15.69 -51.69
N LEU A 108 -12.32 16.29 -50.56
CA LEU A 108 -13.69 16.74 -50.32
C LEU A 108 -13.98 18.09 -50.98
N LEU A 109 -13.10 19.07 -50.80
CA LEU A 109 -13.29 20.44 -51.30
C LEU A 109 -12.71 20.66 -52.70
N GLY A 110 -11.72 19.86 -53.12
CA GLY A 110 -11.15 19.93 -54.47
C GLY A 110 -12.22 19.90 -55.57
N PRO A 111 -13.10 18.86 -55.64
CA PRO A 111 -14.13 18.81 -56.65
C PRO A 111 -15.21 19.88 -56.43
N ALA A 112 -15.56 20.20 -55.18
CA ALA A 112 -16.56 21.23 -54.89
C ALA A 112 -16.13 22.61 -55.41
N LEU A 113 -14.86 22.98 -55.22
CA LEU A 113 -14.29 24.23 -55.74
C LEU A 113 -14.23 24.24 -57.27
N ILE A 114 -13.80 23.13 -57.89
CA ILE A 114 -13.79 23.00 -59.36
C ILE A 114 -15.22 23.11 -59.92
N LEU A 115 -16.20 22.49 -59.25
CA LEU A 115 -17.60 22.53 -59.65
C LEU A 115 -18.16 23.95 -59.53
N ILE A 116 -17.87 24.68 -58.44
CA ILE A 116 -18.30 26.08 -58.24
C ILE A 116 -17.67 27.00 -59.29
N MET A 117 -16.37 26.85 -59.57
CA MET A 117 -15.69 27.63 -60.61
C MET A 117 -16.24 27.34 -62.01
N HIS A 118 -16.59 26.09 -62.31
CA HIS A 118 -17.16 25.72 -63.61
C HIS A 118 -18.64 26.11 -63.74
N SER A 119 -19.41 26.01 -62.66
CA SER A 119 -20.85 26.29 -62.66
C SER A 119 -21.20 27.79 -62.60
N GLY A 120 -20.23 28.69 -62.51
CA GLY A 120 -20.46 30.13 -62.65
C GLY A 120 -21.35 30.71 -61.55
N VAL A 121 -21.41 30.07 -60.38
CA VAL A 121 -22.20 30.52 -59.21
C VAL A 121 -21.32 31.35 -58.27
N ILE A 122 -20.62 32.34 -58.82
CA ILE A 122 -20.12 33.51 -58.08
C ILE A 122 -20.25 34.69 -59.06
N PRO A 123 -21.02 35.75 -58.76
CA PRO A 123 -21.04 36.96 -59.60
C PRO A 123 -19.67 37.65 -59.65
#